data_AF-A0A6J0VLR5-F1
#
_entry.id   AF-A0A6J0VLR5-F1
#
_cell.length_a   1.000
_cell.length_b   1.000
_cell.length_c   1.000
_cell.angle_alpha   90.00
_cell.angle_beta   90.00
_cell.angle_gamma   90.00
#
_symmetry.space_group_name_H-M   'P 1'
#
loop_
_entity.id
_entity.type
_entity.pdbx_description
1 polymer ?
#
loop_
_entity_poly.entity_id
_entity_poly.type
_entity_poly.pdbx_seq_one_letter_code
_entity_poly.pdbx_strand_id
1 'polypeptide(L)'
;MPMKASKVEPQIHTRKQKKDTPWILYIFNHKCFVTTIIGCYSCHWKIKQDKKLKRGQCCSLREQLFYPWLVVSFCLSTLLLFTWIETSNEYNGFDWVIFIGTGLWFFWSIVLLSFLGILAAYTSLLLVLGFLLLWEGIELYLHWCHKILILLVIVMCSFFFWILFTYWRDRWLTVGLSLQVFAPYIHLSSIAMMVILSWPLAFYLIRLEGEARFRRYQMTCNERKRNRCNVLTQLRALQVAIGLPFFLILLCLYLLPLGNFSPCVQEKDKLAPKPDLFGHRGAPMLGPENTIMAFEKAVEHGACGLESDVHI
;
A
#
# COMPACT_ATOMS: atom_id res chain seq x y z
N MET A 1 34.53 83.76 -10.93
CA MET A 1 35.83 83.11 -11.21
C MET A 1 36.62 83.05 -9.92
N PRO A 2 37.53 82.08 -9.71
CA PRO A 2 37.57 80.67 -10.13
C PRO A 2 37.85 79.78 -8.88
N MET A 3 37.75 78.45 -8.87
CA MET A 3 38.67 77.50 -9.50
C MET A 3 38.01 76.12 -9.59
N LYS A 4 38.03 75.58 -10.82
CA LYS A 4 37.96 74.15 -11.09
C LYS A 4 39.18 73.46 -10.47
N ALA A 5 38.97 72.28 -9.91
CA ALA A 5 39.97 71.22 -9.88
C ALA A 5 39.27 69.89 -10.18
N SER A 6 40.00 69.04 -10.87
CA SER A 6 39.50 68.05 -11.82
C SER A 6 39.59 66.62 -11.30
N LYS A 7 38.70 65.77 -11.84
CA LYS A 7 38.95 64.38 -12.28
C LYS A 7 39.10 63.32 -11.17
N VAL A 8 38.23 62.31 -11.21
CA VAL A 8 38.56 60.88 -11.47
C VAL A 8 37.27 60.07 -11.28
N GLU A 9 36.87 59.36 -12.31
CA GLU A 9 36.05 58.14 -12.26
C GLU A 9 36.99 57.04 -12.79
N PRO A 10 37.03 55.79 -12.27
CA PRO A 10 35.85 54.92 -12.17
C PRO A 10 35.82 53.94 -10.98
N GLN A 11 34.63 53.49 -10.57
CA GLN A 11 34.49 52.10 -10.13
C GLN A 11 33.05 51.58 -10.22
N ILE A 12 32.87 50.72 -11.21
CA ILE A 12 31.77 49.78 -11.38
C ILE A 12 31.70 48.92 -10.12
N HIS A 13 30.75 49.20 -9.23
CA HIS A 13 30.27 48.19 -8.29
C HIS A 13 29.01 47.56 -8.85
N THR A 14 29.23 46.40 -9.46
CA THR A 14 28.24 45.40 -9.81
C THR A 14 27.15 45.30 -8.74
N ARG A 15 25.97 45.80 -9.09
CA ARG A 15 24.74 45.57 -8.35
C ARG A 15 24.55 44.05 -8.33
N LYS A 16 24.87 43.41 -7.20
CA LYS A 16 24.62 41.99 -6.95
C LYS A 16 23.20 41.67 -7.41
N GLN A 17 23.09 40.88 -8.48
CA GLN A 17 21.86 40.23 -8.87
C GLN A 17 21.29 39.52 -7.64
N LYS A 18 20.16 40.02 -7.14
CA LYS A 18 19.33 39.28 -6.21
C LYS A 18 19.03 37.93 -6.86
N LYS A 19 19.48 36.86 -6.21
CA LYS A 19 19.18 35.48 -6.57
C LYS A 19 17.68 35.24 -6.38
N ASP A 20 16.88 35.54 -7.40
CA ASP A 20 15.48 35.12 -7.52
C ASP A 20 15.39 33.63 -7.91
N THR A 21 16.20 32.78 -7.29
CA THR A 21 16.34 31.35 -7.60
C THR A 21 15.42 30.35 -6.87
N PRO A 22 14.62 30.68 -5.83
CA PRO A 22 13.83 29.64 -5.15
C PRO A 22 12.60 29.18 -5.97
N TRP A 23 11.91 30.10 -6.66
CA TRP A 23 10.68 29.76 -7.38
C TRP A 23 10.94 29.09 -8.73
N ILE A 24 12.04 29.46 -9.40
CA ILE A 24 12.46 28.85 -10.68
C ILE A 24 12.89 27.39 -10.46
N LEU A 25 13.67 27.13 -9.39
CA LEU A 25 14.05 25.76 -9.02
C LEU A 25 12.82 24.91 -8.66
N TYR A 26 11.87 25.49 -7.92
CA TYR A 26 10.61 24.82 -7.58
C TYR A 26 9.78 24.45 -8.82
N ILE A 27 9.67 25.36 -9.79
CA ILE A 27 8.95 25.10 -11.05
C ILE A 27 9.65 24.04 -11.89
N PHE A 28 10.97 24.11 -12.00
CA PHE A 28 11.74 23.11 -12.75
C PHE A 28 11.65 21.73 -12.10
N ASN A 29 11.75 21.65 -10.76
CA ASN A 29 11.58 20.41 -10.02
C ASN A 29 10.16 19.84 -10.18
N HIS A 30 9.13 20.68 -10.10
CA HIS A 30 7.74 20.26 -10.32
C HIS A 30 7.52 19.76 -11.74
N LYS A 31 8.04 20.46 -12.75
CA LYS A 31 7.90 20.06 -14.15
C LYS A 31 8.63 18.73 -14.42
N CYS A 32 9.83 18.56 -13.86
CA CYS A 32 10.62 17.32 -13.93
C CYS A 32 9.89 16.16 -13.23
N PHE A 33 9.37 16.39 -12.03
CA PHE A 33 8.59 15.41 -11.27
C PHE A 33 7.37 14.92 -12.05
N VAL A 34 6.56 15.84 -12.58
CA VAL A 34 5.38 15.48 -13.38
C VAL A 34 5.77 14.73 -14.65
N THR A 35 6.85 15.11 -15.34
CA THR A 35 7.34 14.35 -16.50
C THR A 35 7.80 12.95 -16.16
N THR A 36 8.46 12.77 -15.01
CA THR A 36 8.92 11.46 -14.57
C THR A 36 7.74 10.55 -14.27
N ILE A 37 6.72 11.05 -13.55
CA ILE A 37 5.52 10.27 -13.24
C ILE A 37 4.76 9.90 -14.51
N ILE A 38 4.53 10.86 -15.41
CA ILE A 38 3.89 10.59 -16.71
C ILE A 38 4.73 9.57 -17.48
N GLY A 39 6.06 9.76 -17.55
CA GLY A 39 6.97 8.86 -18.26
C GLY A 39 6.91 7.43 -17.74
N CYS A 40 6.93 7.22 -16.42
CA CYS A 40 6.86 5.89 -15.81
C CYS A 40 5.50 5.20 -16.00
N TYR A 41 4.39 5.94 -16.03
CA TYR A 41 3.03 5.37 -16.15
C TYR A 41 2.59 5.18 -17.62
N SER A 42 2.91 6.14 -18.48
CA SER A 42 2.49 6.20 -19.88
C SER A 42 3.56 5.73 -20.88
N CYS A 43 4.79 5.49 -20.41
CA CYS A 43 5.99 5.26 -21.23
C CYS A 43 6.31 6.39 -22.21
N HIS A 44 5.70 7.58 -22.05
CA HIS A 44 5.94 8.75 -22.88
C HIS A 44 6.66 9.84 -22.09
N TRP A 45 7.90 10.15 -22.48
CA TRP A 45 8.75 11.15 -21.82
C TRP A 45 8.58 12.58 -22.39
N LYS A 46 7.67 12.76 -23.35
CA LYS A 46 7.39 14.06 -23.96
C LYS A 46 6.21 14.73 -23.27
N ILE A 47 6.42 15.95 -22.76
CA ILE A 47 5.34 16.85 -22.35
C ILE A 47 4.53 17.21 -23.60
N LYS A 48 3.47 16.47 -23.90
CA LYS A 48 2.33 17.14 -24.52
C LYS A 48 1.77 18.08 -23.46
N GLN A 49 1.39 19.30 -23.85
CA GLN A 49 0.46 20.10 -23.05
C GLN A 49 -0.89 19.37 -23.05
N ASP A 50 -0.95 18.22 -22.40
CA ASP A 50 -2.16 17.44 -22.29
C ASP A 50 -3.10 18.18 -21.36
N LYS A 51 -4.36 18.19 -21.79
CA LYS A 51 -5.42 19.05 -21.26
C LYS A 51 -5.51 18.80 -19.76
N LYS A 52 -5.20 19.81 -18.92
CA LYS A 52 -5.58 19.78 -17.51
C LYS A 52 -7.06 19.39 -17.44
N LEU A 53 -7.37 18.36 -16.65
CA LEU A 53 -8.71 17.79 -16.58
C LEU A 53 -9.72 18.93 -16.32
N LYS A 54 -10.65 19.17 -17.26
CA LYS A 54 -11.75 20.11 -17.01
C LYS A 54 -12.66 19.49 -15.96
N ARG A 55 -13.05 20.31 -14.97
CA ARG A 55 -13.89 19.94 -13.82
C ARG A 55 -15.06 19.06 -14.24
N GLY A 56 -15.03 17.77 -13.87
CA GLY A 56 -16.17 16.84 -14.03
C GLY A 56 -16.15 15.90 -15.23
N GLN A 57 -15.14 15.94 -16.11
CA GLN A 57 -14.92 14.88 -17.12
C GLN A 57 -13.87 13.92 -16.58
N CYS A 58 -14.32 12.75 -16.10
CA CYS A 58 -13.41 11.66 -15.78
C CYS A 58 -12.93 10.97 -17.06
N CYS A 59 -11.86 10.18 -16.94
CA CYS A 59 -11.04 9.61 -18.00
C CYS A 59 -11.80 8.94 -19.16
N SER A 60 -11.10 8.66 -20.27
CA SER A 60 -11.61 7.76 -21.32
C SER A 60 -12.21 6.48 -20.70
N LEU A 61 -13.37 6.02 -21.22
CA LEU A 61 -14.07 4.81 -20.73
C LEU A 61 -13.13 3.62 -20.54
N ARG A 62 -12.12 3.52 -21.40
CA ARG A 62 -11.09 2.50 -21.32
C ARG A 62 -10.25 2.62 -20.05
N GLU A 63 -9.73 3.79 -19.74
CA GLU A 63 -8.87 4.03 -18.57
C GLU A 63 -9.67 3.89 -17.26
N GLN A 64 -10.95 4.26 -17.29
CA GLN A 64 -11.87 4.03 -16.18
C GLN A 64 -12.10 2.54 -15.91
N LEU A 65 -12.06 1.68 -16.94
CA LEU A 65 -12.11 0.23 -16.77
C LEU A 65 -10.77 -0.34 -16.30
N PHE A 66 -9.63 0.14 -16.82
CA PHE A 66 -8.31 -0.43 -16.47
C PHE A 66 -7.82 -0.07 -15.07
N TYR A 67 -8.22 1.07 -14.51
CA TYR A 67 -7.82 1.44 -13.15
C TYR A 67 -8.33 0.46 -12.07
N PRO A 68 -9.60 0.02 -12.08
CA PRO A 68 -10.07 -1.08 -11.24
C PRO A 68 -9.27 -2.38 -11.41
N TRP A 69 -8.87 -2.74 -12.64
CA TRP A 69 -8.05 -3.94 -12.87
C TRP A 69 -6.66 -3.81 -12.25
N LEU A 70 -6.06 -2.62 -12.28
CA LEU A 70 -4.80 -2.34 -11.58
C LEU A 70 -4.97 -2.51 -10.06
N VAL A 71 -6.08 -2.00 -9.48
CA VAL A 71 -6.40 -2.18 -8.05
C VAL A 71 -6.57 -3.67 -7.72
N VAL A 72 -7.33 -4.42 -8.52
CA VAL A 72 -7.51 -5.87 -8.34
C VAL A 72 -6.18 -6.61 -8.42
N SER A 73 -5.33 -6.27 -9.39
CA SER A 73 -3.99 -6.85 -9.56
C SER A 73 -3.10 -6.61 -8.33
N PHE A 74 -3.10 -5.38 -7.79
CA PHE A 74 -2.40 -5.03 -6.56
C PHE A 74 -2.95 -5.80 -5.35
N CYS A 75 -4.26 -5.90 -5.19
CA CYS A 75 -4.86 -6.65 -4.09
C CYS A 75 -4.51 -8.15 -4.17
N LEU A 76 -4.61 -8.76 -5.36
CA LEU A 76 -4.25 -10.17 -5.54
C LEU A 76 -2.76 -10.43 -5.30
N SER A 77 -1.88 -9.58 -5.82
CA SER A 77 -0.43 -9.76 -5.67
C SER A 77 0.01 -9.60 -4.20
N THR A 78 -0.53 -8.62 -3.48
CA THR A 78 -0.24 -8.39 -2.06
C THR A 78 -0.79 -9.49 -1.16
N LEU A 79 -2.02 -9.94 -1.39
CA LEU A 79 -2.60 -11.07 -0.65
C LEU A 79 -1.82 -12.37 -0.89
N LEU A 80 -1.35 -12.60 -2.12
CA LEU A 80 -0.58 -13.80 -2.44
C LEU A 80 0.80 -13.75 -1.80
N LEU A 81 1.47 -12.60 -1.86
CA LEU A 81 2.75 -12.38 -1.17
C LEU A 81 2.61 -12.56 0.34
N PHE A 82 1.57 -11.96 0.95
CA PHE A 82 1.27 -12.13 2.37
C PHE A 82 1.08 -13.61 2.72
N THR A 83 0.24 -14.31 1.96
CA THR A 83 -0.02 -15.74 2.18
C THR A 83 1.28 -16.55 2.11
N TRP A 84 2.15 -16.27 1.13
CA TRP A 84 3.43 -16.96 0.98
C TRP A 84 4.37 -16.70 2.16
N ILE A 85 4.47 -15.45 2.63
CA ILE A 85 5.28 -15.07 3.80
C ILE A 85 4.82 -15.80 5.07
N GLU A 86 3.50 -15.86 5.31
CA GLU A 86 2.93 -16.55 6.47
C GLU A 86 3.18 -18.07 6.43
N THR A 87 3.38 -18.63 5.24
CA THR A 87 3.75 -20.05 5.05
C THR A 87 5.25 -20.31 5.10
N SER A 88 6.06 -19.37 5.59
CA SER A 88 7.52 -19.50 5.69
C SER A 88 8.00 -20.74 6.46
N ASN A 89 7.22 -21.22 7.42
CA ASN A 89 7.50 -22.46 8.13
C ASN A 89 7.53 -23.71 7.22
N GLU A 90 6.94 -23.65 6.03
CA GLU A 90 6.85 -24.75 5.06
C GLU A 90 7.86 -24.63 3.91
N TYR A 91 8.71 -23.59 3.91
CA TYR A 91 9.65 -23.35 2.81
C TYR A 91 10.59 -24.53 2.56
N ASN A 92 11.08 -25.19 3.61
CA ASN A 92 11.93 -26.37 3.45
C ASN A 92 11.19 -27.55 2.81
N GLY A 93 9.90 -27.74 3.15
CA GLY A 93 9.05 -28.77 2.54
C GLY A 93 8.82 -28.49 1.05
N PHE A 94 8.55 -27.23 0.71
CA PHE A 94 8.45 -26.80 -0.68
C PHE A 94 9.76 -27.03 -1.46
N ASP A 95 10.89 -26.63 -0.90
CA ASP A 95 12.22 -26.80 -1.52
C ASP A 95 12.54 -28.27 -1.76
N TRP A 96 12.18 -29.14 -0.81
CA TRP A 96 12.31 -30.59 -0.96
C TRP A 96 11.46 -31.14 -2.12
N VAL A 97 10.21 -30.71 -2.25
CA VAL A 97 9.32 -31.18 -3.34
C VAL A 97 9.88 -30.77 -4.70
N ILE A 98 10.36 -29.53 -4.83
CA ILE A 98 11.00 -29.06 -6.07
C ILE A 98 12.30 -29.84 -6.34
N PHE A 99 13.07 -30.16 -5.30
CA PHE A 99 14.27 -30.99 -5.42
C PHE A 99 13.95 -32.38 -5.97
N ILE A 100 12.90 -33.07 -5.48
CA ILE A 100 12.50 -34.37 -6.01
C ILE A 100 12.17 -34.25 -7.52
N GLY A 101 11.50 -33.17 -7.94
CA GLY A 101 11.11 -32.99 -9.33
C GLY A 101 12.25 -32.56 -10.28
N THR A 102 13.22 -31.77 -9.79
CA THR A 102 14.28 -31.16 -10.61
C THR A 102 15.65 -31.80 -10.45
N GLY A 103 15.89 -32.51 -9.34
CA GLY A 103 17.19 -33.02 -8.93
C GLY A 103 18.18 -31.96 -8.45
N LEU A 104 17.78 -30.68 -8.39
CA LEU A 104 18.65 -29.56 -8.03
C LEU A 104 18.23 -28.95 -6.69
N TRP A 105 19.09 -29.10 -5.69
CA TRP A 105 18.85 -28.51 -4.37
C TRP A 105 19.15 -27.00 -4.41
N PHE A 106 18.13 -26.20 -4.20
CA PHE A 106 18.22 -24.74 -4.16
C PHE A 106 17.09 -24.17 -3.29
N PHE A 107 17.23 -22.92 -2.85
CA PHE A 107 16.22 -22.20 -2.07
C PHE A 107 15.09 -21.68 -2.98
N TRP A 108 14.37 -22.59 -3.63
CA TRP A 108 13.28 -22.30 -4.56
C TRP A 108 12.16 -21.47 -3.91
N SER A 109 11.93 -21.66 -2.62
CA SER A 109 11.00 -20.91 -1.78
C SER A 109 11.32 -19.42 -1.72
N ILE A 110 12.61 -19.08 -1.60
CA ILE A 110 13.13 -17.70 -1.60
C ILE A 110 13.04 -17.11 -3.01
N VAL A 111 13.32 -17.91 -4.05
CA VAL A 111 13.13 -17.47 -5.44
C VAL A 111 11.68 -17.13 -5.71
N LEU A 112 10.74 -17.97 -5.27
CA LEU A 112 9.31 -17.72 -5.40
C LEU A 112 8.89 -16.48 -4.60
N LEU A 113 9.39 -16.33 -3.36
CA LEU A 113 9.15 -15.13 -2.54
C LEU A 113 9.63 -13.86 -3.24
N SER A 114 10.84 -13.88 -3.83
CA SER A 114 11.39 -12.76 -4.59
C SER A 114 10.52 -12.43 -5.81
N PHE A 115 10.11 -13.44 -6.57
CA PHE A 115 9.22 -13.27 -7.71
C PHE A 115 7.88 -12.64 -7.33
N LEU A 116 7.22 -13.16 -6.29
CA LEU A 116 5.97 -12.60 -5.78
C LEU A 116 6.16 -11.18 -5.24
N GLY A 117 7.29 -10.93 -4.58
CA GLY A 117 7.69 -9.61 -4.09
C GLY A 117 7.82 -8.58 -5.22
N ILE A 118 8.45 -8.96 -6.34
CA ILE A 118 8.60 -8.11 -7.52
C ILE A 118 7.23 -7.78 -8.14
N LEU A 119 6.33 -8.76 -8.25
CA LEU A 119 4.98 -8.54 -8.78
C LEU A 119 4.18 -7.57 -7.88
N ALA A 120 4.23 -7.76 -6.57
CA ALA A 120 3.58 -6.87 -5.61
C ALA A 120 4.19 -5.45 -5.65
N ALA A 121 5.52 -5.33 -5.67
CA ALA A 121 6.20 -4.04 -5.76
C ALA A 121 5.87 -3.30 -7.07
N TYR A 122 5.85 -4.00 -8.20
CA TYR A 122 5.51 -3.44 -9.50
C TYR A 122 4.08 -2.90 -9.54
N THR A 123 3.09 -3.70 -9.08
CA THR A 123 1.69 -3.28 -9.05
C THR A 123 1.47 -2.12 -8.05
N SER A 124 2.15 -2.14 -6.90
CA SER A 124 2.16 -1.03 -5.94
C SER A 124 2.70 0.26 -6.55
N LEU A 125 3.84 0.19 -7.24
CA LEU A 125 4.47 1.35 -7.88
C LEU A 125 3.52 1.98 -8.91
N LEU A 126 2.90 1.18 -9.77
CA LEU A 126 1.92 1.66 -10.74
C LEU A 126 0.70 2.30 -10.07
N LEU A 127 0.21 1.72 -8.97
CA LEU A 127 -0.92 2.26 -8.22
C LEU A 127 -0.57 3.62 -7.59
N VAL A 128 0.62 3.75 -6.99
CA VAL A 128 1.12 5.02 -6.43
C VAL A 128 1.30 6.06 -7.52
N LEU A 129 1.90 5.71 -8.67
CA LEU A 129 2.02 6.63 -9.80
C LEU A 129 0.65 7.08 -10.31
N GLY A 130 -0.31 6.17 -10.44
CA GLY A 130 -1.68 6.49 -10.82
C GLY A 130 -2.36 7.43 -9.81
N PHE A 131 -2.17 7.20 -8.51
CA PHE A 131 -2.68 8.08 -7.46
C PHE A 131 -2.07 9.49 -7.52
N LEU A 132 -0.75 9.59 -7.73
CA LEU A 132 -0.06 10.88 -7.88
C LEU A 132 -0.54 11.65 -9.12
N LEU A 133 -0.79 10.96 -10.24
CA LEU A 133 -1.37 11.58 -11.44
C LEU A 133 -2.78 12.12 -11.19
N LEU A 134 -3.61 11.35 -10.46
CA LEU A 134 -4.95 11.80 -10.05
C LEU A 134 -4.88 13.00 -9.11
N TRP A 135 -3.92 13.01 -8.19
CA TRP A 135 -3.68 14.13 -7.26
C TRP A 135 -3.32 15.42 -8.01
N GLU A 136 -2.46 15.31 -9.03
CA GLU A 136 -2.09 16.42 -9.92
C GLU A 136 -3.20 16.80 -10.93
N GLY A 137 -4.28 16.03 -11.00
CA GLY A 137 -5.41 16.27 -11.91
C GLY A 137 -5.07 16.04 -13.38
N ILE A 138 -4.17 15.11 -13.66
CA ILE A 138 -3.73 14.70 -15.00
C ILE A 138 -4.55 13.48 -15.44
N GLU A 139 -4.88 13.38 -16.72
CA GLU A 139 -5.58 12.22 -17.28
C GLU A 139 -4.72 10.95 -17.14
N LEU A 140 -5.31 9.88 -16.62
CA LEU A 140 -4.65 8.58 -16.55
C LEU A 140 -4.53 8.01 -17.96
N TYR A 141 -3.30 7.82 -18.43
CA TYR A 141 -3.03 7.10 -19.68
C TYR A 141 -2.02 5.99 -19.41
N LEU A 142 -2.54 4.78 -19.18
CA LEU A 142 -1.68 3.63 -18.93
C LEU A 142 -1.18 3.05 -20.26
N HIS A 143 0.13 2.87 -20.37
CA HIS A 143 0.73 2.28 -21.59
C HIS A 143 0.22 0.86 -21.84
N TRP A 144 0.18 0.44 -23.11
CA TRP A 144 -0.27 -0.90 -23.50
C TRP A 144 0.58 -2.02 -22.91
N CYS A 145 1.90 -1.80 -22.75
CA CYS A 145 2.79 -2.76 -22.11
C CYS A 145 2.36 -3.04 -20.65
N HIS A 146 2.13 -1.98 -19.87
CA HIS A 146 1.65 -2.11 -18.49
C HIS A 146 0.29 -2.79 -18.42
N LYS A 147 -0.62 -2.51 -19.36
CA LYS A 147 -1.94 -3.19 -19.44
C LYS A 147 -1.80 -4.70 -19.62
N ILE A 148 -0.91 -5.14 -20.52
CA ILE A 148 -0.64 -6.56 -20.75
C ILE A 148 0.00 -7.18 -19.49
N LEU A 149 0.96 -6.48 -18.89
CA LEU A 149 1.65 -6.99 -17.70
C LEU A 149 0.70 -7.11 -16.49
N ILE A 150 -0.21 -6.15 -16.26
CA ILE A 150 -1.25 -6.25 -15.23
C ILE A 150 -2.15 -7.46 -15.45
N LEU A 151 -2.61 -7.68 -16.69
CA LEU A 151 -3.44 -8.85 -17.00
C LEU A 151 -2.68 -10.15 -16.73
N LEU A 152 -1.40 -10.21 -17.13
CA LEU A 152 -0.52 -11.36 -16.83
C LEU A 152 -0.38 -11.57 -15.32
N VAL A 153 -0.17 -10.52 -14.52
CA VAL A 153 -0.09 -10.61 -13.06
C VAL A 153 -1.40 -11.19 -12.49
N ILE A 154 -2.57 -10.71 -12.93
CA ILE A 154 -3.86 -11.21 -12.45
C ILE A 154 -4.02 -12.70 -12.74
N VAL A 155 -3.70 -13.13 -13.97
CA VAL A 155 -3.81 -14.54 -14.37
C VAL A 155 -2.86 -15.40 -13.54
N MET A 156 -1.59 -14.99 -13.40
CA MET A 156 -0.60 -15.72 -12.60
C MET A 156 -1.01 -15.80 -11.13
N CYS A 157 -1.41 -14.69 -10.51
CA CYS A 157 -1.86 -14.68 -9.11
C CYS A 157 -3.11 -15.56 -8.92
N SER A 158 -4.06 -15.52 -9.85
CA SER A 158 -5.28 -16.35 -9.80
C SER A 158 -4.94 -17.84 -9.88
N PHE A 159 -3.97 -18.22 -10.73
CA PHE A 159 -3.48 -19.59 -10.84
C PHE A 159 -2.81 -20.07 -9.54
N PHE A 160 -1.94 -19.26 -8.94
CA PHE A 160 -1.32 -19.61 -7.65
C PHE A 160 -2.35 -19.73 -6.53
N PHE A 161 -3.31 -18.80 -6.44
CA PHE A 161 -4.40 -18.93 -5.47
C PHE A 161 -5.23 -20.19 -5.69
N TRP A 162 -5.54 -20.54 -6.93
CA TRP A 162 -6.25 -21.79 -7.24
C TRP A 162 -5.48 -23.02 -6.73
N ILE A 163 -4.16 -23.06 -6.90
CA ILE A 163 -3.31 -24.11 -6.31
C ILE A 163 -3.40 -24.10 -4.78
N LEU A 164 -3.22 -22.93 -4.14
CA LEU A 164 -3.27 -22.81 -2.68
C LEU A 164 -4.64 -23.22 -2.10
N PHE A 165 -5.74 -22.87 -2.77
CA PHE A 165 -7.08 -23.28 -2.35
C PHE A 165 -7.32 -24.78 -2.50
N THR A 166 -6.74 -25.40 -3.54
CA THR A 166 -6.94 -26.82 -3.83
C THR A 166 -6.08 -27.71 -2.93
N TYR A 167 -4.80 -27.37 -2.76
CA TYR A 167 -3.82 -28.24 -2.09
C TYR A 167 -3.54 -27.85 -0.64
N TRP A 168 -3.84 -26.61 -0.24
CA TRP A 168 -3.41 -26.05 1.04
C TRP A 168 -4.56 -25.72 1.99
N ARG A 169 -5.67 -26.46 1.90
CA ARG A 169 -6.92 -26.21 2.64
C ARG A 169 -6.71 -26.06 4.16
N ASP A 170 -5.87 -26.90 4.74
CA ASP A 170 -5.69 -26.96 6.20
C ASP A 170 -4.83 -25.81 6.76
N ARG A 171 -4.07 -25.12 5.91
CA ARG A 171 -3.19 -23.99 6.33
C ARG A 171 -3.86 -22.62 6.21
N TRP A 172 -5.05 -22.52 5.61
CA TRP A 172 -5.80 -21.25 5.58
C TRP A 172 -6.17 -20.75 6.99
N LEU A 173 -6.24 -21.66 7.98
CA LEU A 173 -6.38 -21.29 9.38
C LEU A 173 -5.21 -20.44 9.87
N THR A 174 -3.97 -20.78 9.49
CA THR A 174 -2.77 -20.01 9.85
C THR A 174 -2.83 -18.59 9.28
N VAL A 175 -3.24 -18.46 8.02
CA VAL A 175 -3.41 -17.15 7.35
C VAL A 175 -4.48 -16.32 8.05
N GLY A 176 -5.62 -16.93 8.42
CA GLY A 176 -6.69 -16.27 9.15
C GLY A 176 -6.28 -15.80 10.55
N LEU A 177 -5.57 -16.66 11.30
CA LEU A 177 -5.01 -16.32 12.62
C LEU A 177 -4.00 -15.18 12.52
N SER A 178 -3.14 -15.22 11.50
CA SER A 178 -2.17 -14.15 11.24
C SER A 178 -2.86 -12.82 10.94
N LEU A 179 -3.89 -12.82 10.08
CA LEU A 179 -4.70 -11.61 9.84
C LEU A 179 -5.34 -11.06 11.11
N GLN A 180 -5.76 -11.92 12.03
CA GLN A 180 -6.32 -11.49 13.32
C GLN A 180 -5.25 -10.82 14.22
N VAL A 181 -4.01 -11.32 14.19
CA VAL A 181 -2.87 -10.68 14.86
C VAL A 181 -2.50 -9.34 14.22
N PHE A 182 -2.57 -9.25 12.89
CA PHE A 182 -2.28 -8.01 12.16
C PHE A 182 -3.44 -7.01 12.14
N ALA A 183 -4.67 -7.43 12.42
CA ALA A 183 -5.88 -6.60 12.42
C ALA A 183 -5.75 -5.28 13.20
N PRO A 184 -5.24 -5.23 14.45
CA PRO A 184 -5.06 -3.97 15.19
C PRO A 184 -4.06 -3.03 14.51
N TYR A 185 -3.00 -3.55 13.89
CA TYR A 185 -2.00 -2.73 13.19
C TYR A 185 -2.58 -2.16 11.89
N ILE A 186 -3.31 -2.98 11.12
CA ILE A 186 -4.02 -2.54 9.92
C ILE A 186 -5.07 -1.49 10.27
N HIS A 187 -5.79 -1.66 11.38
CA HIS A 187 -6.77 -0.72 11.88
C HIS A 187 -6.16 0.64 12.25
N LEU A 188 -5.08 0.63 13.04
CA LEU A 188 -4.36 1.85 13.42
C LEU A 188 -3.82 2.60 12.18
N SER A 189 -3.22 1.86 11.25
CA SER A 189 -2.73 2.39 9.97
C SER A 189 -3.87 3.02 9.16
N SER A 190 -5.02 2.34 9.09
CA SER A 190 -6.20 2.82 8.36
C SER A 190 -6.77 4.11 8.97
N ILE A 191 -6.86 4.20 10.29
CA ILE A 191 -7.30 5.43 10.97
C ILE A 191 -6.32 6.57 10.70
N ALA A 192 -5.02 6.34 10.82
CA ALA A 192 -4.00 7.36 10.53
C ALA A 192 -4.14 7.89 9.09
N MET A 193 -4.35 7.01 8.11
CA MET A 193 -4.60 7.39 6.72
C MET A 193 -5.88 8.21 6.55
N MET A 194 -6.98 7.81 7.20
CA MET A 194 -8.24 8.57 7.16
C MET A 194 -8.08 9.98 7.73
N VAL A 195 -7.32 10.13 8.81
CA VAL A 195 -7.01 11.44 9.41
C VAL A 195 -6.21 12.30 8.43
N ILE A 196 -5.17 11.76 7.79
CA ILE A 196 -4.38 12.49 6.79
C ILE A 196 -5.24 12.92 5.60
N LEU A 197 -6.12 12.04 5.11
CA LEU A 197 -7.02 12.32 3.99
C LEU A 197 -8.16 13.28 4.35
N SER A 198 -8.51 13.43 5.63
CA SER A 198 -9.59 14.31 6.07
C SER A 198 -9.35 15.78 5.70
N TRP A 199 -8.10 16.26 5.78
CA TRP A 199 -7.75 17.65 5.48
C TRP A 199 -7.92 18.01 3.99
N PRO A 200 -7.31 17.31 3.03
CA PRO A 200 -7.52 17.60 1.61
C PRO A 200 -8.97 17.39 1.19
N LEU A 201 -9.65 16.40 1.77
CA LEU A 201 -11.08 16.17 1.53
C LEU A 201 -11.93 17.34 2.01
N ALA A 202 -11.73 17.82 3.24
CA ALA A 202 -12.44 18.98 3.79
C ALA A 202 -12.21 20.23 2.93
N PHE A 203 -10.96 20.51 2.55
CA PHE A 203 -10.63 21.62 1.65
C PHE A 203 -11.34 21.49 0.30
N TYR A 204 -11.38 20.29 -0.27
CA TYR A 204 -12.05 20.03 -1.54
C TYR A 204 -13.58 20.21 -1.44
N LEU A 205 -14.20 19.73 -0.36
CA LEU A 205 -15.64 19.88 -0.11
C LEU A 205 -16.02 21.35 0.12
N ILE A 206 -15.23 22.10 0.91
CA ILE A 206 -15.41 23.54 1.12
C ILE A 206 -15.32 24.29 -0.21
N ARG A 207 -14.34 23.94 -1.06
CA ARG A 207 -14.21 24.54 -2.39
C ARG A 207 -15.42 24.25 -3.28
N LEU A 208 -15.91 23.00 -3.31
CA LEU A 208 -17.12 22.64 -4.05
C LEU A 208 -18.34 23.39 -3.55
N GLU A 209 -18.47 23.53 -2.24
CA GLU A 209 -19.57 24.27 -1.62
C GLU A 209 -19.48 25.76 -1.94
N GLY A 210 -18.26 26.32 -1.94
CA GLY A 210 -17.96 27.68 -2.37
C GLY A 210 -18.34 27.92 -3.82
N GLU A 211 -17.98 27.02 -4.75
CA GLU A 211 -18.40 27.08 -6.14
C GLU A 211 -19.93 27.00 -6.28
N ALA A 212 -20.60 26.14 -5.50
CA ALA A 212 -22.06 26.05 -5.46
C ALA A 212 -22.73 27.29 -4.84
N ARG A 213 -22.10 27.96 -3.86
CA ARG A 213 -22.57 29.23 -3.27
C ARG A 213 -22.36 30.40 -4.22
N PHE A 214 -21.18 30.52 -4.83
CA PHE A 214 -20.88 31.59 -5.80
C PHE A 214 -21.85 31.57 -6.98
N ARG A 215 -22.13 30.38 -7.55
CA ARG A 215 -23.13 30.22 -8.63
C ARG A 215 -24.57 30.49 -8.19
N ARG A 216 -24.87 30.41 -6.89
CA ARG A 216 -26.16 30.86 -6.33
C ARG A 216 -26.23 32.38 -6.23
N TYR A 217 -25.12 33.03 -5.90
CA TYR A 217 -25.04 34.49 -5.69
C TYR A 217 -24.93 35.30 -6.98
N GLN A 218 -24.23 34.80 -8.03
CA GLN A 218 -23.97 35.52 -9.29
C GLN A 218 -25.22 35.63 -10.21
N MET A 219 -26.41 35.84 -9.65
CA MET A 219 -27.66 35.76 -10.38
C MET A 219 -28.44 37.08 -10.43
N THR A 220 -28.61 37.56 -11.65
CA THR A 220 -29.70 38.43 -12.12
C THR A 220 -30.47 37.72 -13.26
N CYS A 221 -31.82 37.78 -13.16
CA CYS A 221 -32.93 37.38 -14.06
C CYS A 221 -32.93 36.11 -14.96
N ASN A 222 -33.80 35.18 -14.54
CA ASN A 222 -34.77 34.28 -15.20
C ASN A 222 -34.52 33.38 -16.43
N GLU A 223 -33.51 33.53 -17.30
CA GLU A 223 -33.51 32.73 -18.56
C GLU A 223 -32.76 31.38 -18.57
N ARG A 224 -32.16 30.92 -17.47
CA ARG A 224 -31.34 29.68 -17.47
C ARG A 224 -31.67 28.65 -16.38
N LYS A 225 -32.95 28.45 -16.06
CA LYS A 225 -33.38 27.63 -14.89
C LYS A 225 -33.07 26.13 -15.00
N ARG A 226 -33.22 25.51 -16.19
CA ARG A 226 -33.11 24.04 -16.39
C ARG A 226 -31.65 23.52 -16.37
N ASN A 227 -30.75 24.12 -17.15
CA ASN A 227 -29.32 23.75 -17.14
C ASN A 227 -28.65 24.04 -15.78
N ARG A 228 -29.16 25.02 -15.02
CA ARG A 228 -28.66 25.37 -13.69
C ARG A 228 -29.02 24.33 -12.64
N CYS A 229 -30.23 23.77 -12.69
CA CYS A 229 -30.61 22.66 -11.80
C CYS A 229 -29.65 21.49 -12.03
N ASN A 230 -29.44 21.07 -13.28
CA ASN A 230 -28.55 19.95 -13.59
C ASN A 230 -27.11 20.15 -13.06
N VAL A 231 -26.53 21.34 -13.18
CA VAL A 231 -25.17 21.62 -12.70
C VAL A 231 -25.08 21.66 -11.16
N LEU A 232 -26.07 22.27 -10.49
CA LEU A 232 -26.09 22.29 -9.02
C LEU A 232 -26.32 20.88 -8.45
N THR A 233 -27.20 20.10 -9.09
CA THR A 233 -27.43 18.69 -8.74
C THR A 233 -26.16 17.87 -8.98
N GLN A 234 -25.41 18.13 -10.06
CA GLN A 234 -24.14 17.48 -10.34
C GLN A 234 -23.06 17.82 -9.29
N LEU A 235 -22.96 19.07 -8.84
CA LEU A 235 -22.03 19.46 -7.77
C LEU A 235 -22.38 18.79 -6.43
N ARG A 236 -23.66 18.75 -6.07
CA ARG A 236 -24.12 18.03 -4.87
C ARG A 236 -23.91 16.53 -4.97
N ALA A 237 -24.19 15.95 -6.14
CA ALA A 237 -23.94 14.53 -6.39
C ALA A 237 -22.46 14.20 -6.21
N LEU A 238 -21.56 15.08 -6.66
CA LEU A 238 -20.12 14.92 -6.49
C LEU A 238 -19.67 15.07 -5.02
N GLN A 239 -20.26 16.00 -4.27
CA GLN A 239 -20.04 16.10 -2.82
C GLN A 239 -20.48 14.84 -2.08
N VAL A 240 -21.66 14.30 -2.40
CA VAL A 240 -22.16 13.05 -1.80
C VAL A 240 -21.32 11.86 -2.24
N ALA A 241 -20.96 11.75 -3.52
CA ALA A 241 -20.17 10.65 -4.05
C ALA A 241 -18.77 10.53 -3.42
N ILE A 242 -18.21 11.62 -2.88
CA ILE A 242 -16.90 11.61 -2.22
C ILE A 242 -17.05 11.60 -0.70
N GLY A 243 -17.95 12.42 -0.15
CA GLY A 243 -18.14 12.53 1.30
C GLY A 243 -18.75 11.27 1.91
N LEU A 244 -19.79 10.71 1.29
CA LEU A 244 -20.49 9.53 1.81
C LEU A 244 -19.57 8.31 2.01
N PRO A 245 -18.77 7.87 1.00
CA PRO A 245 -17.88 6.73 1.21
C PRO A 245 -16.83 6.99 2.28
N PHE A 246 -16.29 8.22 2.38
CA PHE A 246 -15.33 8.55 3.45
C PHE A 246 -15.96 8.36 4.84
N PHE A 247 -17.17 8.89 5.05
CA PHE A 247 -17.88 8.71 6.32
C PHE A 247 -18.24 7.25 6.61
N LEU A 248 -18.69 6.50 5.60
CA LEU A 248 -19.00 5.07 5.76
C LEU A 248 -17.76 4.25 6.11
N ILE A 249 -16.64 4.48 5.42
CA ILE A 249 -15.37 3.80 5.71
C ILE A 249 -14.91 4.14 7.13
N LEU A 250 -14.97 5.42 7.51
CA LEU A 250 -14.58 5.85 8.85
C LEU A 250 -15.45 5.22 9.94
N LEU A 251 -16.77 5.16 9.72
CA LEU A 251 -17.70 4.50 10.63
C LEU A 251 -17.39 3.01 10.76
N CYS A 252 -17.20 2.30 9.64
CA CYS A 252 -16.81 0.89 9.65
C CYS A 252 -15.51 0.67 10.41
N LEU A 253 -14.50 1.52 10.19
CA LEU A 253 -13.24 1.46 10.93
C LEU A 253 -13.47 1.69 12.43
N TYR A 254 -14.32 2.62 12.85
CA TYR A 254 -14.62 2.79 14.28
C TYR A 254 -15.35 1.61 14.92
N LEU A 255 -16.15 0.87 14.15
CA LEU A 255 -16.87 -0.31 14.63
C LEU A 255 -16.00 -1.58 14.62
N LEU A 256 -14.96 -1.63 13.78
CA LEU A 256 -14.10 -2.79 13.57
C LEU A 256 -13.46 -3.36 14.87
N PRO A 257 -12.99 -2.54 15.83
CA PRO A 257 -12.45 -3.04 17.09
C PRO A 257 -13.42 -3.89 17.91
N LEU A 258 -14.75 -3.75 17.73
CA LEU A 258 -15.75 -4.56 18.42
C LEU A 258 -15.70 -6.04 18.02
N GLY A 259 -15.17 -6.36 16.84
CA GLY A 259 -15.00 -7.72 16.34
C GLY A 259 -13.59 -8.29 16.48
N ASN A 260 -12.63 -7.49 16.97
CA ASN A 260 -11.24 -7.90 17.11
C ASN A 260 -11.04 -8.62 18.44
N PHE A 261 -11.18 -9.94 18.43
CA PHE A 261 -10.76 -10.79 19.54
C PHE A 261 -9.28 -11.11 19.42
N SER A 262 -8.53 -11.16 20.52
CA SER A 262 -7.15 -11.63 20.48
C SER A 262 -7.14 -13.16 20.45
N PRO A 263 -6.51 -13.81 19.45
CA PRO A 263 -6.39 -15.26 19.44
C PRO A 263 -5.47 -15.77 20.56
N CYS A 264 -4.65 -14.90 21.15
CA CYS A 264 -3.69 -15.24 22.20
C CYS A 264 -4.29 -15.14 23.61
N VAL A 265 -5.44 -14.47 23.78
CA VAL A 265 -6.11 -14.30 25.07
C VAL A 265 -7.38 -15.13 25.06
N GLN A 266 -7.26 -16.37 25.53
CA GLN A 266 -8.37 -17.31 25.62
C GLN A 266 -8.81 -17.44 27.08
N GLU A 267 -10.12 -17.61 27.28
CA GLU A 267 -10.66 -17.97 28.60
C GLU A 267 -10.07 -19.30 29.06
N LYS A 268 -9.80 -19.42 30.37
CA LYS A 268 -9.13 -20.59 30.95
C LYS A 268 -9.86 -21.90 30.62
N ASP A 269 -11.18 -21.82 30.54
CA ASP A 269 -12.11 -22.92 30.30
C ASP A 269 -12.08 -23.42 28.85
N LYS A 270 -11.53 -22.61 27.92
CA LYS A 270 -11.38 -22.92 26.49
C LYS A 270 -9.97 -23.38 26.12
N LEU A 271 -9.03 -23.35 27.08
CA LEU A 271 -7.68 -23.85 26.86
C LEU A 271 -7.70 -25.38 26.70
N ALA A 272 -6.91 -25.88 25.76
CA ALA A 272 -6.61 -27.29 25.66
C ALA A 272 -5.99 -27.79 26.99
N PRO A 273 -6.10 -29.09 27.31
CA PRO A 273 -5.39 -29.65 28.46
C PRO A 273 -3.91 -29.27 28.38
N LYS A 274 -3.31 -29.00 29.56
CA LYS A 274 -1.89 -28.67 29.66
C LYS A 274 -1.09 -29.73 28.85
N PRO A 275 -0.27 -29.34 27.86
CA PRO A 275 0.48 -30.30 27.07
C PRO A 275 1.49 -31.01 27.97
N ASP A 276 1.78 -32.26 27.61
CA ASP A 276 2.85 -33.02 28.24
C ASP A 276 4.19 -32.34 28.00
N LEU A 277 4.97 -32.14 29.07
CA LEU A 277 6.26 -31.47 29.01
C LEU A 277 7.36 -32.51 28.96
N PHE A 278 8.16 -32.49 27.89
CA PHE A 278 9.31 -33.38 27.73
C PHE A 278 10.60 -32.64 28.05
N GLY A 279 11.48 -33.28 28.82
CA GLY A 279 12.81 -32.77 29.11
C GLY A 279 13.73 -32.96 27.89
N HIS A 280 13.84 -31.92 27.07
CA HIS A 280 14.75 -31.88 25.91
C HIS A 280 16.21 -31.97 26.37
N ARG A 281 16.90 -33.06 26.04
CA ARG A 281 18.21 -33.44 26.56
C ARG A 281 18.28 -33.46 28.09
N GLY A 282 17.15 -33.76 28.75
CA GLY A 282 16.97 -33.62 30.19
C GLY A 282 16.56 -32.21 30.60
N ALA A 283 17.22 -31.65 31.63
CA ALA A 283 17.04 -30.28 32.11
C ALA A 283 18.34 -29.47 31.93
N PRO A 284 18.65 -29.00 30.71
CA PRO A 284 19.95 -28.41 30.36
C PRO A 284 20.27 -27.09 31.09
N MET A 285 19.24 -26.43 31.65
CA MET A 285 19.41 -25.23 32.48
C MET A 285 19.79 -25.56 33.94
N LEU A 286 19.67 -26.82 34.37
CA LEU A 286 19.92 -27.29 35.73
C LEU A 286 21.06 -28.30 35.84
N GLY A 287 21.47 -28.90 34.72
CA GLY A 287 22.61 -29.80 34.63
C GLY A 287 23.12 -29.91 33.19
N PRO A 288 24.31 -30.49 32.97
CA PRO A 288 24.86 -30.65 31.62
C PRO A 288 23.93 -31.49 30.73
N GLU A 289 23.66 -31.03 29.51
CA GLU A 289 22.74 -31.69 28.56
C GLU A 289 23.16 -33.14 28.23
N ASN A 290 22.17 -34.00 27.94
CA ASN A 290 22.37 -35.42 27.63
C ASN A 290 23.17 -36.20 28.71
N THR A 291 23.03 -35.82 29.99
CA THR A 291 23.62 -36.55 31.12
C THR A 291 22.56 -37.08 32.08
N ILE A 292 22.91 -38.14 32.82
CA ILE A 292 22.06 -38.72 33.87
C ILE A 292 21.60 -37.63 34.86
N MET A 293 22.49 -36.71 35.24
CA MET A 293 22.17 -35.59 36.12
C MET A 293 21.05 -34.69 35.57
N ALA A 294 21.11 -34.33 34.28
CA ALA A 294 20.07 -33.52 33.65
C ALA A 294 18.74 -34.28 33.53
N PHE A 295 18.78 -35.59 33.31
CA PHE A 295 17.58 -36.44 33.27
C PHE A 295 16.93 -36.56 34.65
N GLU A 296 17.71 -36.81 35.70
CA GLU A 296 17.22 -36.81 37.07
C GLU A 296 16.55 -35.49 37.44
N LYS A 297 17.20 -34.36 37.09
CA LYS A 297 16.62 -33.03 37.30
C LYS A 297 15.31 -32.84 36.55
N ALA A 298 15.18 -33.31 35.31
CA ALA A 298 13.93 -33.21 34.56
C ALA A 298 12.80 -34.01 35.22
N VAL A 299 13.09 -35.23 35.70
CA VAL A 299 12.12 -36.07 36.42
C VAL A 299 11.70 -35.44 37.75
N GLU A 300 12.65 -34.89 38.52
CA GLU A 300 12.37 -34.15 39.76
C GLU A 300 11.40 -32.98 39.55
N HIS A 301 11.44 -32.34 38.38
CA HIS A 301 10.58 -31.21 38.02
C HIS A 301 9.26 -31.65 37.33
N GLY A 302 8.98 -32.96 37.29
CA GLY A 302 7.72 -33.48 36.78
C GLY A 302 7.60 -33.49 35.25
N ALA A 303 8.72 -33.69 34.53
CA ALA A 303 8.67 -33.95 33.10
C ALA A 303 7.87 -35.25 32.82
N CYS A 304 6.99 -35.21 31.82
CA CYS A 304 6.19 -36.37 31.39
C CYS A 304 7.03 -37.39 30.61
N GLY A 305 8.15 -36.95 30.02
CA GLY A 305 9.09 -37.80 29.31
C GLY A 305 10.44 -37.13 29.13
N LEU A 306 11.40 -37.88 28.62
CA LEU A 306 12.77 -37.43 28.38
C LEU A 306 13.12 -37.63 26.90
N GLU A 307 13.78 -36.64 26.32
CA GLU A 307 14.35 -36.71 24.99
C GLU A 307 15.88 -36.76 25.14
N SER A 308 16.55 -37.58 24.34
CA SER A 308 17.99 -37.77 24.36
C SER A 308 18.50 -37.99 22.94
N ASP A 309 19.62 -37.35 22.62
CA ASP A 309 20.32 -37.58 21.37
C ASP A 309 21.25 -38.79 21.49
N VAL A 310 21.21 -39.70 20.50
CA VAL A 310 22.08 -40.88 20.45
C VAL A 310 22.89 -40.84 19.15
N HIS A 311 24.21 -40.97 19.24
CA HIS A 311 25.13 -40.96 18.10
C HIS A 311 26.04 -42.20 18.19
N ILE A 312 26.46 -42.76 17.05
CA ILE A 312 27.35 -43.93 16.94
C ILE A 312 28.71 -43.48 16.44
#